data_AF-A0A538HG99-F1
#
_entry.id   AF-A0A538HG99-F1
#
_cell.length_a   1.000
_cell.length_b   1.000
_cell.length_c   1.000
_cell.angle_alpha   90.00
_cell.angle_beta   90.00
_cell.angle_gamma   90.00
#
_symmetry.space_group_name_H-M   'P 1'
#
loop_
_entity.id
_entity.type
_entity.pdbx_description
1 polymer ?
#
loop_
_entity_poly.entity_id
_entity_poly.type
_entity_poly.pdbx_seq_one_letter_code
_entity_poly.pdbx_strand_id
1 'polypeptide(L)'
;MFGPLPLRVRLGLVALLALLTVAVAFAPGRLSGPIRRLANYRADTRDPIYNAPIDGRAIRRAGAILPDSRGVTYYIHTRPVPQLGHDLIGAGLLFFLPAVPVPSPREAQWVLSYDAPTLLPKGVRAEKTYRVGERIYLIRVRQG
;
A
#
# COMPACT_ATOMS: atom_id res chain seq x y z
N MET A 1 -32.33 40.27 -16.97
CA MET A 1 -33.38 39.45 -16.33
C MET A 1 -33.82 38.39 -17.32
N PHE A 2 -33.47 37.13 -17.11
CA PHE A 2 -34.02 36.05 -17.94
C PHE A 2 -35.47 35.81 -17.51
N GLY A 3 -36.43 36.15 -18.38
CA GLY A 3 -37.84 35.86 -18.14
C GLY A 3 -38.11 34.36 -18.00
N PRO A 4 -39.29 33.96 -17.48
CA PRO A 4 -39.62 32.57 -17.29
C PRO A 4 -39.54 31.81 -18.63
N LEU A 5 -38.71 30.76 -18.68
CA LEU A 5 -38.58 29.92 -19.86
C LEU A 5 -39.96 29.42 -20.35
N PRO A 6 -40.20 29.37 -21.68
CA PRO A 6 -41.44 28.85 -22.24
C PRO A 6 -41.75 27.45 -21.70
N LEU A 7 -43.03 27.15 -21.45
CA LEU A 7 -43.47 25.88 -20.86
C LEU A 7 -42.90 24.65 -21.59
N ARG A 8 -42.81 24.70 -22.93
CA ARG A 8 -42.24 23.63 -23.75
C ARG A 8 -40.76 23.39 -23.47
N VAL A 9 -39.99 24.45 -23.23
CA VAL A 9 -38.56 24.36 -22.88
C VAL A 9 -38.40 23.75 -21.49
N ARG A 10 -39.25 24.14 -20.53
CA ARG A 10 -39.26 23.54 -19.19
C ARG A 10 -39.58 22.05 -19.24
N LEU A 11 -40.61 21.66 -19.98
CA LEU A 11 -40.98 20.25 -20.16
C LEU A 11 -39.87 19.46 -20.85
N GLY A 12 -39.22 20.03 -21.86
CA GLY A 12 -38.06 19.43 -22.52
C GLY A 12 -36.88 19.23 -21.56
N LEU A 13 -36.58 20.21 -20.71
CA LEU A 13 -35.53 20.12 -19.70
C LEU A 13 -35.86 19.07 -18.63
N VAL A 14 -37.11 19.00 -18.17
CA VAL A 14 -37.55 17.99 -17.20
C VAL A 14 -37.48 16.59 -17.81
N ALA A 15 -37.93 16.42 -19.06
CA ALA A 15 -37.85 15.14 -19.77
C ALA A 15 -36.39 14.70 -19.99
N LEU A 16 -35.51 15.64 -20.37
CA LEU A 16 -34.09 15.38 -20.53
C LEU A 16 -33.43 14.99 -19.19
N LEU A 17 -33.75 15.70 -18.11
CA LEU A 17 -33.27 15.39 -16.77
C LEU A 17 -33.74 14.02 -16.30
N ALA A 18 -35.02 13.69 -16.54
CA ALA A 18 -35.58 12.37 -16.22
C ALA A 18 -34.87 11.27 -17.02
N LEU A 19 -34.66 11.46 -18.32
CA LEU A 19 -33.92 10.53 -19.18
C LEU A 19 -32.48 10.32 -18.70
N LEU A 20 -31.76 11.40 -18.35
CA LEU A 20 -30.41 11.33 -17.81
C LEU A 20 -30.39 10.58 -16.47
N THR A 21 -31.37 10.83 -15.60
CA THR A 21 -31.48 10.17 -14.29
C THR A 21 -31.71 8.67 -14.45
N VAL A 22 -32.62 8.27 -15.35
CA VAL A 22 -32.86 6.87 -15.69
C VAL A 22 -31.62 6.24 -16.32
N ALA A 23 -30.95 6.95 -17.24
CA ALA A 23 -29.72 6.45 -17.86
C ALA A 23 -28.60 6.22 -16.84
N VAL A 24 -28.44 7.09 -15.84
CA VAL A 24 -27.46 6.89 -14.75
C VAL A 24 -27.88 5.74 -13.83
N ALA A 25 -29.17 5.61 -13.50
CA ALA A 25 -29.68 4.55 -12.63
C ALA A 25 -29.51 3.14 -13.23
N PHE A 26 -29.66 3.02 -14.56
CA PHE A 26 -29.48 1.77 -15.29
C PHE A 26 -28.10 1.62 -15.96
N ALA A 27 -27.19 2.59 -15.78
CA ALA A 27 -25.85 2.48 -16.32
C ALA A 27 -25.13 1.26 -15.69
N PRO A 28 -24.63 0.30 -16.50
CA PRO A 28 -24.04 -0.92 -15.98
C PRO A 28 -22.73 -0.61 -15.24
N GLY A 29 -22.78 -0.59 -13.90
CA GLY A 29 -21.72 -0.91 -12.93
C GLY A 29 -20.36 -0.20 -12.99
N ARG A 30 -19.99 0.51 -14.06
CA ARG A 30 -18.61 1.02 -14.26
C ARG A 30 -18.25 2.20 -13.37
N LEU A 31 -19.24 2.87 -12.79
CA LEU A 31 -19.05 3.91 -11.76
C LEU A 31 -19.02 3.37 -10.33
N SER A 32 -19.34 2.09 -10.13
CA SER A 32 -19.40 1.50 -8.79
C SER A 32 -18.02 1.28 -8.15
N GLY A 33 -16.98 1.04 -8.94
CA GLY A 33 -15.62 0.80 -8.43
C GLY A 33 -15.01 2.00 -7.69
N PRO A 34 -14.94 3.19 -8.31
CA PRO A 34 -14.35 4.38 -7.68
C PRO A 34 -15.16 4.90 -6.49
N ILE A 35 -16.50 4.95 -6.62
CA ILE A 35 -17.40 5.43 -5.55
C ILE A 35 -17.35 4.49 -4.35
N ARG A 36 -17.29 3.17 -4.57
CA ARG A 36 -17.16 2.18 -3.49
C ARG A 36 -15.78 2.21 -2.82
N ARG A 37 -14.72 2.64 -3.52
CA ARG A 37 -13.40 2.90 -2.90
C ARG A 37 -13.43 4.14 -2.01
N LEU A 38 -14.10 5.22 -2.44
CA LEU A 38 -14.28 6.43 -1.63
C LEU A 38 -15.18 6.18 -0.42
N ALA A 39 -16.29 5.45 -0.58
CA ALA A 39 -17.20 5.12 0.51
C ALA A 39 -16.59 4.17 1.55
N ASN A 40 -15.61 3.34 1.15
CA ASN A 40 -14.84 2.48 2.05
C ASN A 40 -13.53 3.13 2.54
N TYR A 41 -13.31 4.42 2.27
CA TYR A 41 -12.16 5.15 2.78
C TYR A 41 -12.25 5.23 4.31
N ARG A 42 -11.36 4.52 5.00
CA ARG A 42 -11.19 4.60 6.46
C ARG A 42 -9.77 5.07 6.74
N ALA A 43 -9.62 6.35 7.08
CA ALA A 43 -8.36 6.93 7.55
C ALA A 43 -8.08 6.61 9.03
N ASP A 44 -8.94 5.83 9.69
CA ASP A 44 -8.93 5.64 11.15
C ASP A 44 -7.89 4.62 11.65
N THR A 45 -7.09 4.04 10.75
CA THR A 45 -6.09 3.02 11.11
C THR A 45 -4.68 3.60 11.18
N ARG A 46 -3.88 3.16 12.16
CA ARG A 46 -2.43 3.48 12.27
C ARG A 46 -1.57 2.89 11.13
N ASP A 47 -2.18 2.10 10.25
CA ASP A 47 -1.55 1.54 9.07
C ASP A 47 -1.88 2.38 7.85
N PRO A 48 -0.92 2.64 6.96
CA PRO A 48 -1.21 3.20 5.66
C PRO A 48 -2.10 2.23 4.86
N ILE A 49 -2.84 2.78 3.92
CA ILE A 49 -3.68 2.00 3.02
C ILE A 49 -2.76 1.31 2.01
N TYR A 50 -2.74 -0.02 2.05
CA TYR A 50 -2.01 -0.85 1.10
C TYR A 50 -2.92 -1.30 -0.03
N ASN A 51 -2.36 -1.39 -1.24
CA ASN A 51 -3.01 -1.99 -2.40
C ASN A 51 -2.80 -3.52 -2.44
N ALA A 52 -1.75 -4.01 -1.78
CA ALA A 52 -1.46 -5.42 -1.54
C ALA A 52 -1.86 -5.85 -0.11
N PRO A 53 -2.17 -7.14 0.11
CA PRO A 53 -2.51 -7.64 1.44
C PRO A 53 -1.27 -7.71 2.34
N ILE A 54 -0.94 -6.58 2.98
CA ILE A 54 0.22 -6.43 3.87
C ILE A 54 -0.17 -6.54 5.34
N ASP A 55 0.57 -7.32 6.12
CA ASP A 55 0.49 -7.34 7.58
C ASP A 55 1.28 -6.16 8.17
N GLY A 56 0.62 -5.01 8.26
CA GLY A 56 1.21 -3.80 8.85
C GLY A 56 1.60 -3.95 10.32
N ARG A 57 0.97 -4.87 11.08
CA ARG A 57 1.37 -5.17 12.47
C ARG A 57 2.72 -5.89 12.51
N ALA A 58 2.96 -6.84 11.62
CA ALA A 58 4.27 -7.49 11.50
C ALA A 58 5.37 -6.51 11.09
N ILE A 59 5.10 -5.60 10.16
CA ILE A 59 6.07 -4.59 9.75
C ILE A 59 6.39 -3.63 10.90
N ARG A 60 5.38 -3.17 11.67
CA ARG A 60 5.64 -2.38 12.89
C ARG A 60 6.48 -3.12 13.92
N ARG A 61 6.25 -4.42 14.12
CA ARG A 61 7.08 -5.24 15.01
C ARG A 61 8.53 -5.30 14.51
N ALA A 62 8.75 -5.41 13.20
CA ALA A 62 10.09 -5.32 12.63
C ALA A 62 10.73 -3.95 12.88
N GLY A 63 9.98 -2.85 12.67
CA GLY A 63 10.45 -1.50 12.96
C GLY A 63 10.88 -1.31 14.41
N ALA A 64 10.14 -1.88 15.37
CA ALA A 64 10.47 -1.84 16.78
C ALA A 64 11.72 -2.65 17.18
N ILE A 65 12.18 -3.57 16.33
CA ILE A 65 13.40 -4.37 16.56
C ILE A 65 14.62 -3.71 15.91
N LEU A 66 14.41 -2.97 14.80
CA LEU A 66 15.48 -2.26 14.13
C LEU A 66 16.11 -1.22 15.07
N PRO A 67 17.44 -1.09 15.06
CA PRO A 67 18.08 -0.04 15.86
C PRO A 67 17.67 1.34 15.36
N ASP A 68 17.37 2.24 16.30
CA ASP A 68 16.98 3.63 16.04
C ASP A 68 18.21 4.47 15.64
N SER A 69 18.70 4.30 14.40
CA SER A 69 19.88 5.02 13.88
C SER A 69 19.89 5.20 12.37
N ARG A 70 20.30 6.39 11.91
CA ARG A 70 20.52 6.72 10.48
C ARG A 70 21.68 5.96 9.84
N GLY A 71 22.54 5.34 10.65
CA GLY A 71 23.64 4.50 10.16
C GLY A 71 23.21 3.06 9.84
N VAL A 72 21.98 2.68 10.16
CA VAL A 72 21.46 1.34 9.90
C VAL A 72 20.92 1.27 8.48
N THR A 73 21.38 0.29 7.69
CA THR A 73 20.87 0.05 6.34
C THR A 73 19.99 -1.19 6.29
N TYR A 74 18.92 -1.13 5.50
CA TYR A 74 18.02 -2.27 5.31
C TYR A 74 17.66 -2.53 3.85
N TYR A 75 17.36 -3.78 3.53
CA TYR A 75 16.86 -4.23 2.24
C TYR A 75 15.55 -5.00 2.40
N ILE A 76 14.64 -4.88 1.44
CA ILE A 76 13.36 -5.61 1.43
C ILE A 76 13.47 -6.77 0.43
N HIS A 77 13.43 -7.99 0.94
CA HIS A 77 13.40 -9.22 0.14
C HIS A 77 11.97 -9.74 0.08
N THR A 78 11.41 -9.81 -1.12
CA THR A 78 10.02 -10.20 -1.34
C THR A 78 9.87 -10.92 -2.67
N ARG A 79 8.72 -11.54 -2.91
CA ARG A 79 8.37 -12.10 -4.23
C ARG A 79 8.23 -10.97 -5.28
N PRO A 80 8.50 -11.23 -6.57
CA PRO A 80 8.53 -10.20 -7.62
C PRO A 80 7.12 -9.79 -8.06
N VAL A 81 6.35 -9.20 -7.14
CA VAL A 81 5.01 -8.65 -7.39
C VAL A 81 5.10 -7.13 -7.27
N PRO A 82 4.94 -6.36 -8.37
CA PRO A 82 5.21 -4.92 -8.38
C PRO A 82 4.46 -4.14 -7.29
N GLN A 83 3.17 -4.42 -7.11
CA GLN A 83 2.36 -3.72 -6.12
C GLN A 83 2.79 -4.01 -4.67
N LEU A 84 3.18 -5.26 -4.39
CA LEU A 84 3.67 -5.66 -3.08
C LEU A 84 4.99 -4.97 -2.76
N GLY A 85 5.93 -4.94 -3.70
CA GLY A 85 7.21 -4.26 -3.53
C GLY A 85 7.03 -2.76 -3.25
N HIS A 86 6.17 -2.09 -4.03
CA HIS A 86 5.87 -0.67 -3.85
C HIS A 86 5.32 -0.37 -2.46
N ASP A 87 4.30 -1.12 -2.04
CA ASP A 87 3.66 -0.90 -0.75
C ASP A 87 4.59 -1.24 0.43
N LEU A 88 5.45 -2.26 0.29
CA LEU A 88 6.46 -2.60 1.30
C LEU A 88 7.55 -1.53 1.44
N ILE A 89 7.98 -0.91 0.33
CA ILE A 89 8.91 0.23 0.37
C ILE A 89 8.28 1.38 1.16
N GLY A 90 7.01 1.72 0.86
CA GLY A 90 6.27 2.74 1.58
C GLY A 90 6.14 2.42 3.09
N ALA A 91 5.81 1.18 3.43
CA ALA A 91 5.74 0.72 4.82
C ALA A 91 7.09 0.82 5.53
N GLY A 92 8.18 0.41 4.87
CA GLY A 92 9.54 0.51 5.40
C GLY A 92 9.94 1.95 5.69
N LEU A 93 9.70 2.86 4.74
CA LEU A 93 9.98 4.29 4.92
C LEU A 93 9.20 4.93 6.06
N LEU A 94 8.06 4.37 6.47
CA LEU A 94 7.28 4.85 7.61
C LEU A 94 7.76 4.24 8.93
N PHE A 95 7.94 2.92 8.97
CA PHE A 95 8.12 2.19 10.24
C PHE A 95 9.57 1.89 10.59
N PHE A 96 10.50 1.98 9.63
CA PHE A 96 11.91 1.67 9.87
C PHE A 96 12.74 2.93 10.07
N LEU A 97 12.13 4.11 10.08
CA LEU A 97 12.83 5.33 10.41
C LEU A 97 13.51 5.18 11.77
N PRO A 98 14.77 5.64 11.89
CA PRO A 98 15.56 6.40 10.92
C PRO A 98 16.49 5.56 10.02
N ALA A 99 16.36 4.23 9.99
CA ALA A 99 17.17 3.37 9.13
C ALA A 99 16.95 3.69 7.64
N VAL A 100 17.98 3.42 6.84
CA VAL A 100 18.08 3.83 5.43
C VAL A 100 17.89 2.63 4.50
N PRO A 101 16.97 2.68 3.52
CA PRO A 101 16.84 1.63 2.53
C PRO A 101 18.04 1.62 1.57
N VAL A 102 18.49 0.43 1.18
CA VAL A 102 19.52 0.25 0.16
C VAL A 102 19.00 -0.56 -1.03
N PRO A 103 19.50 -0.30 -2.26
CA PRO A 103 19.04 -1.01 -3.46
C PRO A 103 19.63 -2.42 -3.57
N SER A 104 20.73 -2.69 -2.88
CA SER A 104 21.47 -3.94 -2.95
C SER A 104 21.43 -4.68 -1.61
N PRO A 105 21.14 -6.00 -1.60
CA PRO A 105 21.13 -6.77 -0.37
C PRO A 105 22.52 -6.94 0.26
N ARG A 106 23.60 -6.67 -0.49
CA ARG A 106 24.99 -6.73 0.01
C ARG A 106 25.36 -5.52 0.87
N GLU A 107 24.69 -4.39 0.67
CA GLU A 107 24.91 -3.15 1.40
C GLU A 107 24.06 -3.08 2.68
N ALA A 108 23.17 -4.05 2.87
CA ALA A 108 22.20 -4.07 3.94
C ALA A 108 22.78 -4.71 5.20
N GLN A 109 22.64 -4.02 6.33
CA GLN A 109 22.86 -4.62 7.66
C GLN A 109 21.66 -5.44 8.11
N TRP A 110 20.47 -5.14 7.57
CA TRP A 110 19.22 -5.82 7.88
C TRP A 110 18.42 -6.17 6.63
N VAL A 111 17.74 -7.30 6.65
CA VAL A 111 16.83 -7.72 5.59
C VAL A 111 15.45 -7.95 6.18
N LEU A 112 14.44 -7.25 5.65
CA LEU A 112 13.04 -7.64 5.83
C LEU A 112 12.69 -8.65 4.75
N SER A 113 12.55 -9.92 5.14
CA SER A 113 12.05 -10.98 4.28
C SER A 113 10.54 -11.07 4.42
N TYR A 114 9.81 -10.71 3.38
CA TYR A 114 8.34 -10.63 3.38
C TYR A 114 7.78 -11.52 2.28
N ASP A 115 7.15 -12.64 2.64
CA ASP A 115 6.56 -13.59 1.71
C ASP A 115 7.49 -13.96 0.52
N ALA A 116 8.78 -14.03 0.82
CA ALA A 116 9.82 -14.27 -0.16
C ALA A 116 9.95 -15.78 -0.46
N PRO A 117 10.41 -16.15 -1.68
CA PRO A 117 10.62 -17.55 -2.04
C PRO A 117 11.73 -18.21 -1.21
N THR A 118 12.67 -17.41 -0.70
CA THR A 118 13.74 -17.83 0.19
C THR A 118 13.82 -16.87 1.36
N LEU A 119 14.29 -17.35 2.51
CA LEU A 119 14.43 -16.52 3.71
C LEU A 119 15.35 -15.31 3.48
N LEU A 120 16.43 -15.48 2.71
CA LEU A 120 17.39 -14.43 2.38
C LEU A 120 17.67 -14.37 0.86
N PRO A 121 18.11 -13.19 0.35
CA PRO A 121 18.70 -13.06 -0.97
C PRO A 121 19.97 -13.92 -1.13
N LYS A 122 20.29 -14.28 -2.38
CA LYS A 122 21.52 -15.04 -2.67
C LYS A 122 22.77 -14.25 -2.25
N GLY A 123 23.71 -14.93 -1.60
CA GLY A 123 24.98 -14.34 -1.16
C GLY A 123 24.92 -13.58 0.17
N VAL A 124 23.74 -13.49 0.80
CA VAL A 124 23.58 -12.90 2.14
C VAL A 124 23.54 -14.02 3.18
N ARG A 125 24.19 -13.80 4.34
CA ARG A 125 24.17 -14.74 5.47
C ARG A 125 23.50 -14.10 6.68
N ALA A 126 22.64 -14.86 7.35
CA ALA A 126 22.03 -14.43 8.60
C ALA A 126 23.05 -14.46 9.73
N GLU A 127 23.11 -13.40 10.52
CA GLU A 127 23.67 -13.41 11.88
C GLU A 127 22.57 -13.77 12.89
N LYS A 128 21.40 -13.14 12.76
CA LYS A 128 20.26 -13.36 13.64
C LYS A 128 18.93 -13.17 12.91
N THR A 129 17.97 -14.04 13.18
CA THR A 129 16.66 -14.03 12.54
C THR A 129 15.56 -13.80 13.56
N TYR A 130 14.68 -12.84 13.28
CA TYR A 130 13.51 -12.52 14.09
C TYR A 130 12.26 -12.82 13.27
N ARG A 131 11.45 -13.80 13.70
CA ARG A 131 10.14 -14.03 13.11
C ARG A 131 9.18 -12.96 13.64
N VAL A 132 8.69 -12.11 12.76
CA VAL A 132 7.80 -11.00 13.12
C VAL A 132 6.37 -11.22 12.64
N GLY A 133 6.11 -12.24 11.84
CA GLY A 133 4.77 -12.62 11.37
C GLY A 133 4.75 -13.99 10.71
N GLU A 134 3.64 -14.32 10.05
CA GLU A 134 3.56 -15.49 9.20
C GLU A 134 4.30 -15.22 7.89
N ARG A 135 5.36 -16.00 7.62
CA ARG A 135 6.24 -15.79 6.44
C ARG A 135 6.87 -14.39 6.36
N ILE A 136 7.02 -13.71 7.51
CA ILE A 136 7.65 -12.39 7.60
C ILE A 136 8.75 -12.44 8.67
N TYR A 137 9.96 -12.07 8.27
CA TYR A 137 11.15 -12.14 9.10
C TYR A 137 11.96 -10.86 8.97
N LEU A 138 12.48 -10.37 10.09
CA LEU A 138 13.53 -9.37 10.11
C LEU A 138 14.85 -10.08 10.42
N ILE A 139 15.88 -9.84 9.62
CA ILE A 139 17.12 -10.63 9.67
C ILE A 139 18.29 -9.68 9.74
N ARG A 140 19.12 -9.82 10.78
CA ARG A 140 20.42 -9.14 10.85
C ARG A 140 21.40 -9.90 9.96
N VAL A 141 22.07 -9.18 9.08
CA VAL A 141 23.03 -9.73 8.13
C VAL A 141 24.41 -9.78 8.75
N ARG A 142 25.11 -10.90 8.58
CA ARG A 142 26.52 -11.02 8.92
C ARG A 142 27.33 -10.29 7.86
N GLN A 143 28.01 -9.20 8.25
CA GLN A 143 28.97 -8.55 7.37
C GLN A 143 30.22 -9.44 7.25
N GLY A 144 30.65 -9.65 6.01
CA GLY A 144 31.81 -10.48 5.66
C GLY A 144 33.09 -9.65 5.59
#